data_AF-A0A225W7V0-F1
#
_entry.id   AF-A0A225W7V0-F1
#
_cell.length_a   1.000
_cell.length_b   1.000
_cell.length_c   1.000
_cell.angle_alpha   90.00
_cell.angle_beta   90.00
_cell.angle_gamma   90.00
#
_symmetry.space_group_name_H-M   'P 1'
#
loop_
_entity.id
_entity.type
_entity.pdbx_description
1 polymer ?
#
loop_
_entity_poly.entity_id
_entity_poly.type
_entity_poly.pdbx_seq_one_letter_code
_entity_poly.pdbx_strand_id
1 'polypeptide(L)'
;MQNWMYGDCSGRQCPYTRAWHDTAQANNDAHYYAECGNRGTCDRVTGECLCDAGFTGSGCRRMQCPTDCSGHGTCEFIEELATDTYHKKIKGTSGRTYTLWDQEKIMGCVCDAGFEGHDCSLRTCAKGDDPLTPNQVDMIQAIAIDQTAGGQGFLTYYDPYGNAYTTEKFTIASGFASTTCDNIQIALQRLPNNVLNNVQVSALSRFYSFTRLDPTDYVIGSGTIGKVFNDAGTNDLNAGPTNKVICEVQFPSGPGTTGYQNLLGCDVADHSTSVGYHPKSSGVASGTCTVYEVFPQFMSVVDANSDSIPDNQIAAGTIVQRPLTELAECSGRGSCDYSTGTCVCYAGHMGLACQKQEALV
;
A
#
# COMPACT_ATOMS: atom_id res chain seq x y z
N MET A 1 2.66 18.39 -41.54
CA MET A 1 3.56 19.52 -41.83
C MET A 1 4.87 18.95 -42.34
N GLN A 2 5.43 19.54 -43.39
CA GLN A 2 6.62 19.02 -44.09
C GLN A 2 7.88 19.45 -43.34
N ASN A 3 8.49 18.53 -42.60
CA ASN A 3 9.66 18.75 -41.74
C ASN A 3 10.97 18.54 -42.51
N TRP A 4 11.14 19.20 -43.67
CA TRP A 4 12.36 19.13 -44.49
C TRP A 4 13.26 20.35 -44.24
N MET A 5 14.57 20.11 -44.22
CA MET A 5 15.64 21.06 -43.94
C MET A 5 16.69 21.00 -45.06
N TYR A 6 17.66 21.91 -45.00
CA TYR A 6 18.67 22.19 -46.03
C TYR A 6 18.10 22.83 -47.30
N GLY A 7 18.98 23.45 -48.09
CA GLY A 7 18.56 24.19 -49.29
C GLY A 7 18.00 23.30 -50.42
N ASP A 8 18.26 21.99 -50.35
CA ASP A 8 17.78 20.98 -51.30
C ASP A 8 16.60 20.14 -50.76
N CYS A 9 16.09 20.48 -49.57
CA CYS A 9 15.02 19.74 -48.89
C CYS A 9 15.32 18.24 -48.69
N SER A 10 16.61 17.85 -48.60
CA SER A 10 17.00 16.44 -48.45
C SER A 10 17.02 15.95 -47.01
N GLY A 11 17.17 16.85 -46.03
CA GLY A 11 17.28 16.51 -44.63
C GLY A 11 15.95 16.62 -43.90
N ARG A 12 15.75 15.81 -42.87
CA ARG A 12 14.59 15.91 -41.98
C ARG A 12 14.94 16.59 -40.67
N GLN A 13 13.97 17.34 -40.16
CA GLN A 13 14.02 17.91 -38.82
C GLN A 13 13.68 16.85 -37.79
N CYS A 14 14.57 16.65 -36.83
CA CYS A 14 14.31 15.77 -35.70
C CYS A 14 13.46 16.46 -34.62
N PRO A 15 12.83 15.68 -33.73
CA PRO A 15 12.12 16.22 -32.58
C PRO A 15 13.02 17.11 -31.72
N TYR A 16 12.47 18.27 -31.34
CA TYR A 16 13.04 19.11 -30.30
C TYR A 16 12.31 18.80 -29.00
N THR A 17 13.07 18.55 -27.95
CA THR A 17 12.54 18.29 -26.62
C THR A 17 13.32 19.11 -25.61
N ARG A 18 12.77 19.25 -24.41
CA ARG A 18 13.47 19.92 -23.31
C ARG A 18 14.87 19.32 -23.14
N ALA A 19 15.90 20.14 -23.09
CA ALA A 19 17.28 19.66 -23.00
C ALA A 19 17.54 18.97 -21.65
N TRP A 20 18.34 17.90 -21.68
CA TRP A 20 18.86 17.27 -20.45
C TRP A 20 19.96 18.09 -19.79
N HIS A 21 20.70 18.82 -20.62
CA HIS A 21 21.70 19.77 -20.22
C HIS A 21 21.82 20.81 -21.33
N ASP A 22 22.04 22.05 -20.94
CA ASP A 22 22.31 23.17 -21.83
C ASP A 22 23.20 24.19 -21.13
N THR A 23 23.70 25.13 -21.91
CA THR A 23 24.52 26.23 -21.38
C THR A 23 23.58 27.30 -20.85
N ALA A 24 23.54 27.47 -19.52
CA ALA A 24 22.75 28.51 -18.89
C ALA A 24 23.18 29.91 -19.38
N GLN A 25 22.23 30.75 -19.78
CA GLN A 25 22.50 32.11 -20.25
C GLN A 25 22.15 33.18 -19.20
N ALA A 26 21.37 32.80 -18.18
CA ALA A 26 21.00 33.65 -17.04
C ALA A 26 20.68 32.81 -15.78
N ASN A 27 20.25 33.47 -14.71
CA ASN A 27 19.80 32.81 -13.49
C ASN A 27 18.43 32.13 -13.71
N ASN A 28 18.27 30.89 -13.23
CA ASN A 28 17.07 30.06 -13.43
C ASN A 28 16.74 29.81 -14.90
N ASP A 29 17.77 29.80 -15.75
CA ASP A 29 17.64 29.75 -17.19
C ASP A 29 18.36 28.52 -17.75
N ALA A 30 17.63 27.41 -17.84
CA ALA A 30 18.11 26.12 -18.30
C ALA A 30 16.95 25.28 -18.88
N HIS A 31 17.31 24.20 -19.55
CA HIS A 31 16.40 23.23 -20.17
C HIS A 31 15.58 23.81 -21.32
N TYR A 32 16.21 24.55 -22.22
CA TYR A 32 15.65 24.98 -23.51
C TYR A 32 15.33 23.79 -24.42
N TYR A 33 14.48 24.00 -25.42
CA TYR A 33 14.23 22.98 -26.43
C TYR A 33 15.48 22.77 -27.29
N ALA A 34 15.97 21.54 -27.32
CA ALA A 34 17.12 21.14 -28.11
C ALA A 34 16.76 19.95 -29.00
N GLU A 35 17.40 19.87 -30.16
CA GLU A 35 17.26 18.72 -31.05
C GLU A 35 17.73 17.46 -30.33
N CYS A 36 16.88 16.44 -30.31
CA CYS A 36 17.12 15.21 -29.56
C CYS A 36 17.44 15.44 -28.06
N GLY A 37 16.96 16.55 -27.48
CA GLY A 37 17.13 16.89 -26.06
C GLY A 37 18.59 17.03 -25.62
N ASN A 38 19.53 17.23 -26.55
CA ASN A 38 20.98 17.10 -26.34
C ASN A 38 21.41 15.70 -25.84
N ARG A 39 20.61 14.65 -26.06
CA ARG A 39 20.92 13.26 -25.66
C ARG A 39 20.77 12.27 -26.81
N GLY A 40 21.12 12.71 -28.00
CA GLY A 40 21.15 11.86 -29.18
C GLY A 40 21.60 12.61 -30.41
N THR A 41 21.81 11.86 -31.48
CA THR A 41 22.15 12.38 -32.81
C THR A 41 20.94 12.28 -33.71
N CYS A 42 20.63 13.35 -34.45
CA CYS A 42 19.55 13.35 -35.42
C CYS A 42 19.93 12.57 -36.70
N ASP A 43 19.17 11.54 -37.04
CA ASP A 43 19.21 10.94 -38.38
C ASP A 43 18.39 11.80 -39.36
N ARG A 44 19.11 12.45 -40.27
CA ARG A 44 18.53 13.38 -41.24
C ARG A 44 17.74 12.70 -42.36
N VAL A 45 17.88 11.39 -42.56
CA VAL A 45 17.11 10.67 -43.59
C VAL A 45 15.70 10.34 -43.08
N THR A 46 15.62 9.89 -41.81
CA THR A 46 14.36 9.45 -41.19
C THR A 46 13.65 10.58 -40.43
N GLY A 47 14.43 11.51 -39.87
CA GLY A 47 13.96 12.53 -38.94
C GLY A 47 13.82 12.00 -37.50
N GLU A 48 14.46 10.88 -37.19
CA GLU A 48 14.44 10.25 -35.88
C GLU A 48 15.73 10.50 -35.11
N CYS A 49 15.63 10.55 -33.78
CA CYS A 49 16.80 10.72 -32.91
C CYS A 49 17.38 9.36 -32.54
N LEU A 50 18.66 9.17 -32.82
CA LEU A 50 19.47 8.08 -32.30
C LEU A 50 19.95 8.47 -30.90
N CYS A 51 19.30 7.95 -29.87
CA CYS A 51 19.56 8.34 -28.50
C CYS A 51 20.87 7.78 -27.94
N ASP A 52 21.48 8.55 -27.04
CA ASP A 52 22.62 8.10 -26.24
C ASP A 52 22.18 6.96 -25.30
N ALA A 53 23.14 6.15 -24.86
CA ALA A 53 22.88 5.04 -23.94
C ALA A 53 22.13 5.51 -22.68
N GLY A 54 21.06 4.80 -22.33
CA GLY A 54 20.20 5.13 -21.19
C GLY A 54 19.11 6.17 -21.49
N PHE A 55 19.01 6.70 -22.71
CA PHE A 55 17.94 7.62 -23.13
C PHE A 55 17.06 6.99 -24.20
N THR A 56 15.77 7.29 -24.15
CA THR A 56 14.76 6.73 -25.05
C THR A 56 13.59 7.69 -25.29
N GLY A 57 12.64 7.26 -26.11
CA GLY A 57 11.48 8.05 -26.54
C GLY A 57 11.81 9.05 -27.64
N SER A 58 10.76 9.65 -28.20
CA SER A 58 10.89 10.68 -29.24
C SER A 58 11.72 11.85 -28.72
N GLY A 59 12.80 12.18 -29.45
CA GLY A 59 13.74 13.23 -29.04
C GLY A 59 14.61 12.88 -27.83
N CYS A 60 14.74 11.60 -27.47
CA CYS A 60 15.55 11.16 -26.33
C CYS A 60 15.12 11.80 -25.00
N ARG A 61 13.82 12.10 -24.89
CA ARG A 61 13.27 12.96 -23.84
C ARG A 61 13.21 12.33 -22.45
N ARG A 62 13.34 11.00 -22.35
CA ARG A 62 13.21 10.25 -21.09
C ARG A 62 14.35 9.25 -20.91
N MET A 63 14.75 8.98 -19.67
CA MET A 63 15.72 7.93 -19.35
C MET A 63 15.04 6.57 -19.40
N GLN A 64 15.73 5.55 -19.92
CA GLN A 64 15.25 4.18 -19.88
C GLN A 64 15.23 3.65 -18.45
N CYS A 65 14.20 2.89 -18.08
CA CYS A 65 14.21 2.19 -16.80
C CYS A 65 15.34 1.15 -16.74
N PRO A 66 15.95 0.92 -15.56
CA PRO A 66 16.97 -0.10 -15.38
C PRO A 66 16.51 -1.46 -15.90
N THR A 67 17.23 -2.02 -16.88
CA THR A 67 16.96 -3.33 -17.51
C THR A 67 15.51 -3.55 -17.98
N ASP A 68 14.79 -2.46 -18.30
CA ASP A 68 13.35 -2.52 -18.62
C ASP A 68 12.52 -3.20 -17.52
N CYS A 69 12.87 -2.91 -16.26
CA CYS A 69 12.28 -3.50 -15.06
C CYS A 69 12.32 -5.03 -15.05
N SER A 70 13.33 -5.62 -15.73
CA SER A 70 13.52 -7.06 -15.88
C SER A 70 12.30 -7.82 -16.42
N GLY A 71 11.33 -7.13 -17.03
CA GLY A 71 10.03 -7.71 -17.42
C GLY A 71 9.12 -8.10 -16.24
N HIS A 72 9.39 -7.56 -15.04
CA HIS A 72 8.70 -7.84 -13.78
C HIS A 72 8.23 -6.55 -13.09
N GLY A 73 7.82 -5.57 -13.88
CA GLY A 73 7.29 -4.31 -13.39
C GLY A 73 6.94 -3.33 -14.50
N THR A 74 6.36 -2.19 -14.10
CA THR A 74 6.07 -1.07 -14.99
C THR A 74 7.14 0.01 -14.85
N CYS A 75 7.47 0.64 -15.97
CA CYS A 75 8.39 1.77 -16.02
C CYS A 75 7.58 3.07 -15.99
N GLU A 76 7.70 3.82 -14.88
CA GLU A 76 6.86 4.99 -14.58
C GLU A 76 7.70 6.23 -14.33
N PHE A 77 7.16 7.39 -14.67
CA PHE A 77 7.81 8.67 -14.43
C PHE A 77 7.89 8.97 -12.93
N ILE A 78 8.91 9.73 -12.53
CA ILE A 78 9.10 10.07 -11.12
C ILE A 78 7.91 10.86 -10.53
N GLU A 79 7.15 11.59 -11.36
CA GLU A 79 5.91 12.25 -10.92
C GLU A 79 4.78 11.25 -10.63
N GLU A 80 4.66 10.19 -11.43
CA GLU A 80 3.69 9.11 -11.23
C GLU A 80 4.05 8.39 -9.94
N LEU A 81 5.31 7.99 -9.79
CA LEU A 81 5.84 7.37 -8.57
C LEU A 81 5.66 8.24 -7.31
N ALA A 82 5.82 9.55 -7.43
CA ALA A 82 5.67 10.48 -6.29
C ALA A 82 4.22 10.61 -5.82
N THR A 83 3.27 10.46 -6.73
CA THR A 83 1.82 10.62 -6.49
C THR A 83 1.09 9.29 -6.31
N ASP A 84 1.76 8.16 -6.53
CA ASP A 84 1.18 6.83 -6.46
C ASP A 84 0.77 6.45 -5.04
N THR A 85 -0.53 6.59 -4.76
CA THR A 85 -1.17 6.16 -3.51
C THR A 85 -1.76 4.75 -3.61
N TYR A 86 -1.74 4.15 -4.80
CA TYR A 86 -2.29 2.84 -5.07
C TYR A 86 -1.30 1.74 -4.72
N HIS A 87 -0.05 1.86 -5.16
CA HIS A 87 0.97 0.84 -4.94
C HIS A 87 1.52 0.89 -3.51
N LYS A 88 0.97 0.02 -2.67
CA LYS A 88 1.26 -0.01 -1.22
C LYS A 88 2.71 -0.37 -0.85
N LYS A 89 3.50 -0.87 -1.81
CA LYS A 89 4.95 -1.08 -1.66
C LYS A 89 5.76 0.22 -1.75
N ILE A 90 5.37 1.11 -2.66
CA ILE A 90 6.07 2.38 -2.91
C ILE A 90 5.65 3.42 -1.88
N LYS A 91 4.48 3.21 -1.24
CA LYS A 91 3.95 4.04 -0.15
C LYS A 91 4.03 5.53 -0.52
N GLY A 92 3.54 5.88 -1.72
CA GLY A 92 3.47 7.28 -2.11
C GLY A 92 2.75 8.07 -1.01
N THR A 93 3.39 9.15 -0.57
CA THR A 93 2.85 9.95 0.51
C THR A 93 1.71 10.79 -0.06
N SER A 94 0.49 10.65 0.48
CA SER A 94 -0.65 11.45 0.02
C SER A 94 -0.32 12.94 0.03
N GLY A 95 -0.53 13.61 -1.09
CA GLY A 95 -0.23 15.04 -1.27
C GLY A 95 1.24 15.36 -1.61
N ARG A 96 2.11 14.35 -1.72
CA ARG A 96 3.46 14.53 -2.26
C ARG A 96 3.39 14.57 -3.78
N THR A 97 4.01 15.59 -4.35
CA THR A 97 4.14 15.77 -5.79
C THR A 97 5.60 16.05 -6.12
N TYR A 98 6.01 15.68 -7.33
CA TYR A 98 7.32 16.03 -7.87
C TYR A 98 7.11 16.93 -9.08
N THR A 99 7.46 18.22 -8.96
CA THR A 99 7.12 19.25 -9.96
C THR A 99 8.33 19.89 -10.64
N LEU A 100 9.50 19.26 -10.55
CA LEU A 100 10.74 19.77 -11.15
C LEU A 100 10.81 19.46 -12.66
N TRP A 101 11.80 20.05 -13.34
CA TRP A 101 11.88 20.07 -14.81
C TRP A 101 11.98 18.68 -15.46
N ASP A 102 12.40 17.69 -14.69
CA ASP A 102 12.70 16.30 -15.02
C ASP A 102 11.61 15.32 -14.58
N GLN A 103 10.48 15.84 -14.08
CA GLN A 103 9.33 15.06 -13.64
C GLN A 103 8.83 14.04 -14.69
N GLU A 104 8.81 14.43 -15.97
CA GLU A 104 8.41 13.61 -17.13
C GLU A 104 9.63 13.04 -17.89
N LYS A 105 10.80 12.99 -17.23
CA LYS A 105 12.06 12.59 -17.87
C LYS A 105 12.74 11.43 -17.14
N ILE A 106 12.79 11.48 -15.82
CA ILE A 106 13.31 10.40 -15.00
C ILE A 106 12.23 9.34 -14.82
N MET A 107 12.59 8.08 -15.05
CA MET A 107 11.69 6.94 -14.84
C MET A 107 12.31 5.95 -13.85
N GLY A 108 11.45 5.24 -13.13
CA GLY A 108 11.80 4.17 -12.21
C GLY A 108 10.87 2.97 -12.36
N CYS A 109 11.23 1.86 -11.73
CA CYS A 109 10.45 0.63 -11.83
C CYS A 109 9.48 0.48 -10.65
N VAL A 110 8.22 0.21 -10.96
CA VAL A 110 7.23 -0.33 -10.03
C VAL A 110 7.17 -1.83 -10.23
N CYS A 111 7.73 -2.58 -9.27
CA CYS A 111 7.81 -4.03 -9.41
C CYS A 111 6.48 -4.73 -9.21
N ASP A 112 6.25 -5.74 -10.03
CA ASP A 112 5.16 -6.69 -9.87
C ASP A 112 5.23 -7.38 -8.51
N ALA A 113 4.09 -7.93 -8.09
CA ALA A 113 4.03 -8.66 -6.84
C ALA A 113 4.99 -9.86 -6.82
N GLY A 114 5.68 -10.04 -5.69
CA GLY A 114 6.73 -11.05 -5.54
C GLY A 114 8.09 -10.67 -6.14
N PHE A 115 8.24 -9.47 -6.71
CA PHE A 115 9.52 -8.91 -7.14
C PHE A 115 9.87 -7.60 -6.42
N GLU A 116 11.17 -7.32 -6.36
CA GLU A 116 11.76 -6.14 -5.75
C GLU A 116 13.16 -5.84 -6.30
N GLY A 117 13.82 -4.84 -5.70
CA GLY A 117 15.04 -4.25 -6.23
C GLY A 117 14.74 -3.06 -7.14
N HIS A 118 15.79 -2.32 -7.50
CA HIS A 118 15.65 -1.10 -8.31
C HIS A 118 15.19 -1.35 -9.76
N ASP A 119 15.33 -2.59 -10.23
CA ASP A 119 15.10 -3.05 -11.59
C ASP A 119 14.20 -4.30 -11.64
N CYS A 120 13.58 -4.64 -10.50
CA CYS A 120 12.68 -5.78 -10.33
C CYS A 120 13.28 -7.15 -10.67
N SER A 121 14.61 -7.27 -10.64
CA SER A 121 15.31 -8.52 -10.90
C SER A 121 15.28 -9.51 -9.73
N LEU A 122 14.97 -9.04 -8.52
CA LEU A 122 15.03 -9.84 -7.30
C LEU A 122 13.65 -10.36 -6.90
N ARG A 123 13.56 -11.62 -6.46
CA ARG A 123 12.35 -12.18 -5.85
C ARG A 123 12.22 -11.67 -4.42
N THR A 124 11.03 -11.22 -4.03
CA THR A 124 10.72 -10.92 -2.63
C THR A 124 10.66 -12.21 -1.81
N CYS A 125 11.49 -12.32 -0.77
CA CYS A 125 11.43 -13.44 0.17
C CYS A 125 10.28 -13.31 1.17
N ALA A 126 9.91 -14.46 1.75
CA ALA A 126 8.91 -14.50 2.81
C ALA A 126 9.32 -13.63 3.99
N LYS A 127 8.34 -12.87 4.52
CA LYS A 127 8.52 -11.98 5.67
C LYS A 127 7.80 -12.53 6.88
N GLY A 128 8.43 -12.40 8.04
CA GLY A 128 7.98 -12.98 9.29
C GLY A 128 8.45 -12.17 10.51
N ASP A 129 7.91 -12.56 11.65
CA ASP A 129 8.21 -12.02 12.97
C ASP A 129 9.49 -12.64 13.50
N ASP A 130 10.38 -11.86 14.12
CA ASP A 130 11.54 -12.45 14.78
C ASP A 130 11.06 -13.11 16.09
N PRO A 131 11.13 -14.45 16.23
CA PRO A 131 10.61 -15.14 17.41
C PRO A 131 11.34 -14.77 18.71
N LEU A 132 12.46 -14.03 18.64
CA LEU A 132 13.21 -13.58 19.80
C LEU A 132 12.88 -12.16 20.24
N THR A 133 12.06 -11.40 19.49
CA THR A 133 11.67 -10.06 19.90
C THR A 133 10.54 -10.13 20.94
N PRO A 134 10.74 -9.61 22.17
CA PRO A 134 9.70 -9.62 23.19
C PRO A 134 8.77 -8.42 23.08
N ASN A 135 7.59 -8.51 23.72
CA ASN A 135 6.63 -7.41 23.91
C ASN A 135 6.04 -6.81 22.63
N GLN A 136 5.87 -7.64 21.61
CA GLN A 136 5.20 -7.26 20.37
C GLN A 136 3.72 -7.60 20.42
N VAL A 137 2.94 -6.90 19.58
CA VAL A 137 1.52 -7.16 19.40
C VAL A 137 1.18 -7.38 17.94
N ASP A 138 0.20 -8.24 17.70
CA ASP A 138 -0.34 -8.45 16.36
C ASP A 138 -0.99 -7.19 15.80
N MET A 139 -1.06 -7.14 14.47
CA MET A 139 -1.82 -6.10 13.80
C MET A 139 -3.31 -6.33 13.99
N ILE A 140 -4.01 -5.23 14.26
CA ILE A 140 -5.46 -5.20 14.48
C ILE A 140 -6.00 -4.01 13.70
N GLN A 141 -7.06 -4.25 12.94
CA GLN A 141 -7.80 -3.23 12.21
C GLN A 141 -9.27 -3.26 12.64
N ALA A 142 -9.97 -2.13 12.54
CA ALA A 142 -11.40 -2.07 12.75
C ALA A 142 -12.07 -1.55 11.49
N ILE A 143 -13.07 -2.30 11.01
CA ILE A 143 -13.92 -1.92 9.89
C ILE A 143 -15.18 -1.30 10.48
N ALA A 144 -15.38 -0.01 10.27
CA ALA A 144 -16.59 0.72 10.67
C ALA A 144 -17.46 0.95 9.43
N ILE A 145 -18.65 0.33 9.42
CA ILE A 145 -19.63 0.45 8.34
C ILE A 145 -20.83 1.24 8.83
N ASP A 146 -21.06 2.39 8.21
CA ASP A 146 -22.29 3.16 8.38
C ASP A 146 -23.37 2.57 7.48
N GLN A 147 -24.50 2.16 8.06
CA GLN A 147 -25.61 1.60 7.31
C GLN A 147 -26.94 1.85 8.00
N THR A 148 -28.03 1.90 7.24
CA THR A 148 -29.39 2.08 7.79
C THR A 148 -30.32 0.91 7.50
N ALA A 149 -30.06 0.15 6.43
CA ALA A 149 -30.94 -0.89 5.93
C ALA A 149 -30.19 -2.19 5.55
N GLY A 150 -28.91 -2.32 5.92
CA GLY A 150 -28.03 -3.36 5.40
C GLY A 150 -27.66 -3.14 3.92
N GLY A 151 -27.03 -4.15 3.31
CA GLY A 151 -26.60 -4.08 1.91
C GLY A 151 -25.52 -5.10 1.57
N GLN A 152 -24.65 -4.75 0.63
CA GLN A 152 -23.52 -5.56 0.20
C GLN A 152 -22.25 -4.71 0.17
N GLY A 153 -21.13 -5.36 0.46
CA GLY A 153 -19.81 -4.75 0.34
C GLY A 153 -18.77 -5.80 -0.01
N PHE A 154 -17.55 -5.35 -0.27
CA PHE A 154 -16.39 -6.22 -0.43
C PHE A 154 -15.15 -5.53 0.14
N LEU A 155 -14.12 -6.33 0.45
CA LEU A 155 -12.86 -5.85 0.99
C LEU A 155 -11.73 -6.11 0.00
N THR A 156 -10.69 -5.30 0.07
CA THR A 156 -9.42 -5.53 -0.64
C THR A 156 -8.30 -5.65 0.38
N TYR A 157 -7.64 -6.81 0.40
CA TYR A 157 -6.43 -7.06 1.19
C TYR A 157 -5.19 -6.74 0.35
N TYR A 158 -4.26 -5.96 0.91
CA TYR A 158 -2.99 -5.66 0.27
C TYR A 158 -1.87 -6.34 1.05
N ASP A 159 -1.27 -7.36 0.45
CA ASP A 159 -0.23 -8.14 1.12
C ASP A 159 1.13 -7.40 1.14
N PRO A 160 2.06 -7.81 2.01
CA PRO A 160 3.44 -7.29 2.02
C PRO A 160 4.25 -7.51 0.75
N TYR A 161 3.78 -8.39 -0.13
CA TYR A 161 4.45 -8.84 -1.34
C TYR A 161 3.98 -8.11 -2.59
N GLY A 162 3.05 -7.14 -2.45
CA GLY A 162 2.56 -6.26 -3.51
C GLY A 162 1.28 -6.74 -4.19
N ASN A 163 0.70 -7.86 -3.76
CA ASN A 163 -0.58 -8.32 -4.30
C ASN A 163 -1.75 -7.59 -3.64
N ALA A 164 -2.80 -7.38 -4.43
CA ALA A 164 -4.11 -6.95 -3.94
C ALA A 164 -5.13 -8.08 -4.18
N TYR A 165 -5.80 -8.52 -3.13
CA TYR A 165 -6.82 -9.56 -3.18
C TYR A 165 -8.17 -8.98 -2.80
N THR A 166 -9.10 -8.97 -3.74
CA THR A 166 -10.48 -8.55 -3.48
C THR A 166 -11.31 -9.75 -3.06
N THR A 167 -12.05 -9.63 -1.97
CA THR A 167 -12.97 -10.67 -1.52
C THR A 167 -14.14 -10.81 -2.47
N GLU A 168 -14.82 -11.95 -2.42
CA GLU A 168 -16.21 -11.99 -2.89
C GLU A 168 -17.07 -11.01 -2.06
N LYS A 169 -18.20 -10.60 -2.63
CA LYS A 169 -19.12 -9.74 -1.89
C LYS A 169 -19.68 -10.45 -0.66
N PHE A 170 -19.80 -9.71 0.43
CA PHE A 170 -20.45 -10.18 1.66
C PHE A 170 -21.71 -9.37 1.93
N THR A 171 -22.63 -9.99 2.66
CA THR A 171 -23.88 -9.35 3.08
C THR A 171 -23.65 -8.56 4.36
N ILE A 172 -24.10 -7.30 4.34
CA ILE A 172 -24.16 -6.43 5.52
C ILE A 172 -25.58 -6.48 6.04
N ALA A 173 -25.77 -6.98 7.26
CA ALA A 173 -27.08 -7.04 7.89
C ALA A 173 -27.52 -5.66 8.39
N SER A 174 -28.83 -5.44 8.48
CA SER A 174 -29.41 -4.22 9.05
C SER A 174 -29.19 -4.13 10.57
N GLY A 175 -28.93 -2.94 11.10
CA GLY A 175 -28.64 -2.71 12.53
C GLY A 175 -27.29 -3.28 13.03
N PHE A 176 -27.13 -3.39 14.35
CA PHE A 176 -25.90 -3.87 15.02
C PHE A 176 -25.79 -5.40 15.01
N ALA A 177 -25.62 -5.99 13.83
CA ALA A 177 -25.62 -7.44 13.67
C ALA A 177 -24.20 -8.02 13.64
N SER A 178 -23.88 -8.89 14.62
CA SER A 178 -22.61 -9.64 14.66
C SER A 178 -22.40 -10.51 13.41
N THR A 179 -23.50 -10.91 12.76
CA THR A 179 -23.48 -11.70 11.52
C THR A 179 -22.77 -11.00 10.37
N THR A 180 -22.70 -9.66 10.35
CA THR A 180 -21.89 -8.92 9.36
C THR A 180 -20.41 -9.23 9.57
N CYS A 181 -19.93 -9.31 10.81
CA CYS A 181 -18.54 -9.64 11.11
C CYS A 181 -18.22 -11.11 10.79
N ASP A 182 -19.16 -12.03 11.03
CA ASP A 182 -19.04 -13.43 10.60
C ASP A 182 -18.93 -13.54 9.07
N ASN A 183 -19.75 -12.79 8.34
CA ASN A 183 -19.71 -12.74 6.87
C ASN A 183 -18.37 -12.18 6.36
N ILE A 184 -17.84 -11.15 7.02
CA ILE A 184 -16.52 -10.58 6.70
C ILE A 184 -15.41 -11.59 6.95
N GLN A 185 -15.44 -12.31 8.09
CA GLN A 185 -14.47 -13.37 8.38
C GLN A 185 -14.44 -14.41 7.27
N ILE A 186 -15.62 -14.91 6.88
CA ILE A 186 -15.75 -15.90 5.82
C ILE A 186 -15.21 -15.35 4.49
N ALA A 187 -15.48 -14.09 4.16
CA ALA A 187 -15.03 -13.46 2.93
C ALA A 187 -13.49 -13.33 2.89
N LEU A 188 -12.86 -12.92 4.00
CA LEU A 188 -11.40 -12.80 4.10
C LEU A 188 -10.69 -14.16 4.09
N GLN A 189 -11.22 -15.16 4.81
CA GLN A 189 -10.65 -16.51 4.85
C GLN A 189 -10.78 -17.26 3.51
N ARG A 190 -11.69 -16.83 2.63
CA ARG A 190 -11.89 -17.38 1.28
C ARG A 190 -11.02 -16.72 0.21
N LEU A 191 -10.18 -15.74 0.57
CA LEU A 191 -9.25 -15.17 -0.39
C LEU A 191 -8.36 -16.26 -1.01
N PRO A 192 -8.02 -16.13 -2.31
CA PRO A 192 -7.17 -17.11 -2.99
C PRO A 192 -5.85 -17.36 -2.26
N ASN A 193 -5.23 -18.52 -2.54
CA ASN A 193 -3.93 -18.91 -1.99
C ASN A 193 -3.85 -18.93 -0.46
N ASN A 194 -4.99 -18.93 0.24
CA ASN A 194 -5.07 -18.96 1.70
C ASN A 194 -4.33 -17.80 2.39
N VAL A 195 -4.23 -16.64 1.74
CA VAL A 195 -3.42 -15.50 2.20
C VAL A 195 -3.85 -14.94 3.56
N LEU A 196 -5.12 -15.13 3.94
CA LEU A 196 -5.70 -14.71 5.24
C LEU A 196 -6.54 -15.82 5.89
N ASN A 197 -6.14 -17.08 5.76
CA ASN A 197 -6.93 -18.22 6.27
C ASN A 197 -7.11 -18.25 7.80
N ASN A 198 -6.22 -17.60 8.56
CA ASN A 198 -6.25 -17.61 10.02
C ASN A 198 -6.77 -16.29 10.64
N VAL A 199 -7.21 -15.34 9.81
CA VAL A 199 -7.76 -14.06 10.29
C VAL A 199 -8.96 -14.29 11.20
N GLN A 200 -9.04 -13.52 12.29
CA GLN A 200 -10.16 -13.56 13.23
C GLN A 200 -10.91 -12.23 13.17
N VAL A 201 -12.24 -12.29 13.15
CA VAL A 201 -13.10 -11.11 13.11
C VAL A 201 -14.12 -11.16 14.24
N SER A 202 -14.21 -10.09 15.02
CA SER A 202 -15.12 -9.98 16.16
C SER A 202 -15.94 -8.69 16.09
N ALA A 203 -17.20 -8.75 16.51
CA ALA A 203 -18.05 -7.56 16.62
C ALA A 203 -17.69 -6.77 17.88
N LEU A 204 -17.54 -5.44 17.74
CA LEU A 204 -17.27 -4.53 18.86
C LEU A 204 -18.33 -3.45 18.99
N SER A 205 -18.47 -2.89 20.20
CA SER A 205 -19.25 -1.67 20.44
C SER A 205 -18.41 -0.39 20.32
N ARG A 206 -17.10 -0.45 20.53
CA ARG A 206 -16.20 0.70 20.42
C ARG A 206 -14.76 0.22 20.22
N PHE A 207 -13.90 1.09 19.71
CA PHE A 207 -12.45 0.86 19.66
C PHE A 207 -11.68 2.19 19.72
N TYR A 208 -10.37 2.08 19.96
CA TYR A 208 -9.45 3.22 19.87
C TYR A 208 -8.74 3.16 18.53
N SER A 209 -8.96 4.15 17.67
CA SER A 209 -8.21 4.28 16.43
C SER A 209 -6.79 4.71 16.74
N PHE A 210 -5.83 4.24 15.96
CA PHE A 210 -4.43 4.58 16.07
C PHE A 210 -3.93 5.21 14.78
N THR A 211 -3.29 6.37 14.90
CA THR A 211 -2.69 7.08 13.77
C THR A 211 -1.20 7.20 14.03
N ARG A 212 -0.40 6.49 13.22
CA ARG A 212 1.06 6.55 13.29
C ARG A 212 1.56 7.95 12.94
N LEU A 213 2.55 8.45 13.70
CA LEU A 213 3.24 9.69 13.37
C LEU A 213 4.17 9.50 12.16
N ASP A 214 4.78 8.33 12.06
CA ASP A 214 5.60 7.91 10.93
C ASP A 214 5.11 6.53 10.42
N PRO A 215 4.55 6.44 9.20
CA PRO A 215 4.13 5.17 8.58
C PRO A 215 5.27 4.21 8.24
N THR A 216 6.52 4.66 8.38
CA THR A 216 7.75 3.87 8.16
C THR A 216 8.42 3.40 9.45
N ASP A 217 8.05 3.94 10.61
CA ASP A 217 8.49 3.46 11.92
C ASP A 217 7.54 2.40 12.47
N TYR A 218 7.82 1.14 12.11
CA TYR A 218 7.10 -0.04 12.60
C TYR A 218 7.73 -0.66 13.86
N VAL A 219 8.94 -0.24 14.25
CA VAL A 219 9.70 -0.84 15.37
C VAL A 219 9.27 -0.24 16.70
N ILE A 220 9.20 1.09 16.79
CA ILE A 220 8.74 1.79 18.00
C ILE A 220 7.25 2.09 17.85
N GLY A 221 6.86 2.55 16.66
CA GLY A 221 5.46 2.69 16.28
C GLY A 221 4.73 3.72 17.13
N SER A 222 5.29 4.92 17.25
CA SER A 222 4.64 6.02 17.97
C SER A 222 3.49 6.62 17.18
N GLY A 223 2.40 6.95 17.87
CA GLY A 223 1.19 7.45 17.22
C GLY A 223 0.24 8.10 18.19
N THR A 224 -0.78 8.75 17.64
CA THR A 224 -1.87 9.32 18.42
C THR A 224 -3.07 8.40 18.40
N ILE A 225 -3.86 8.44 19.46
CA ILE A 225 -5.12 7.70 19.54
C ILE A 225 -6.34 8.59 19.27
N GLY A 226 -7.34 8.02 18.62
CA GLY A 226 -8.70 8.57 18.51
C GLY A 226 -9.71 7.59 19.12
N LYS A 227 -10.94 8.08 19.36
CA LYS A 227 -12.05 7.24 19.86
C LYS A 227 -13.10 7.09 18.76
N VAL A 228 -13.59 5.87 18.55
CA VAL A 228 -14.66 5.58 17.61
C VAL A 228 -15.70 4.70 18.30
N PHE A 229 -16.95 5.15 18.29
CA PHE A 229 -18.09 4.50 18.94
C PHE A 229 -19.09 3.96 17.93
N ASN A 230 -19.84 2.92 18.32
CA ASN A 230 -20.92 2.35 17.53
C ASN A 230 -22.25 3.15 17.63
N ASP A 231 -22.44 3.97 18.67
CA ASP A 231 -23.68 4.71 18.94
C ASP A 231 -23.42 6.17 19.36
N ALA A 232 -24.31 7.07 18.92
CA ALA A 232 -24.37 8.49 19.27
C ALA A 232 -25.26 8.73 20.52
N GLY A 233 -25.13 7.90 21.55
CA GLY A 233 -25.81 8.05 22.83
C GLY A 233 -25.02 8.87 23.84
N THR A 234 -25.15 10.21 23.79
CA THR A 234 -24.71 11.20 24.80
C THR A 234 -23.29 11.02 25.37
N ASN A 235 -22.27 11.39 24.58
CA ASN A 235 -21.02 12.10 24.97
C ASN A 235 -19.97 12.06 23.82
N ASP A 236 -20.41 12.15 22.56
CA ASP A 236 -19.51 12.01 21.41
C ASP A 236 -19.27 13.36 20.70
N LEU A 237 -18.02 13.62 20.32
CA LEU A 237 -17.55 14.84 19.67
C LEU A 237 -17.83 14.86 18.16
N ASN A 238 -18.46 13.84 17.58
CA ASN A 238 -18.93 13.88 16.18
C ASN A 238 -20.24 13.11 16.00
N ALA A 239 -21.35 13.83 16.05
CA ALA A 239 -22.69 13.29 15.75
C ALA A 239 -22.77 12.83 14.28
N GLY A 240 -22.74 11.50 14.06
CA GLY A 240 -22.99 10.79 12.81
C GLY A 240 -23.85 9.52 13.05
N PRO A 241 -24.34 8.82 12.00
CA PRO A 241 -25.56 8.00 12.02
C PRO A 241 -25.61 6.87 13.06
N THR A 242 -26.81 6.63 13.60
CA THR A 242 -27.15 5.78 14.78
C THR A 242 -27.06 4.25 14.57
N ASN A 243 -26.46 3.75 13.48
CA ASN A 243 -26.41 2.32 13.16
C ASN A 243 -25.05 1.92 12.53
N LYS A 244 -23.98 1.96 13.33
CA LYS A 244 -22.64 1.58 12.88
C LYS A 244 -22.33 0.12 13.24
N VAL A 245 -21.97 -0.70 12.26
CA VAL A 245 -21.38 -2.01 12.55
C VAL A 245 -19.87 -1.86 12.63
N ILE A 246 -19.28 -2.31 13.74
CA ILE A 246 -17.83 -2.32 13.93
C ILE A 246 -17.36 -3.77 14.01
N CYS A 247 -16.47 -4.14 13.09
CA CYS A 247 -15.82 -5.45 13.07
C CYS A 247 -14.32 -5.27 13.27
N GLU A 248 -13.80 -5.76 14.39
CA GLU A 248 -12.37 -5.87 14.64
C GLU A 248 -11.80 -7.07 13.90
N VAL A 249 -10.73 -6.85 13.14
CA VAL A 249 -9.99 -7.84 12.37
C VAL A 249 -8.61 -7.97 12.99
N GLN A 250 -8.33 -9.12 13.60
CA GLN A 250 -7.01 -9.46 14.10
C GLN A 250 -6.25 -10.26 13.02
N PHE A 251 -4.99 -9.88 12.80
CA PHE A 251 -4.04 -10.57 11.93
C PHE A 251 -3.02 -11.31 12.80
N PRO A 252 -3.25 -12.60 13.13
CA PRO A 252 -2.29 -13.35 13.92
C PRO A 252 -0.91 -13.39 13.24
N SER A 253 0.14 -13.30 14.05
CA SER A 253 1.53 -13.43 13.58
C SER A 253 1.71 -14.71 12.76
N GLY A 254 2.24 -14.52 11.56
CA GLY A 254 2.43 -15.56 10.57
C GLY A 254 3.14 -15.01 9.34
N PRO A 255 3.61 -15.88 8.42
CA PRO A 255 4.29 -15.43 7.20
C PRO A 255 3.38 -14.52 6.38
N GLY A 256 3.81 -13.28 6.15
CA GLY A 256 3.04 -12.27 5.41
C GLY A 256 1.88 -11.61 6.18
N THR A 257 1.45 -12.14 7.33
CA THR A 257 0.36 -11.54 8.13
C THR A 257 0.86 -10.83 9.39
N THR A 258 2.12 -11.03 9.74
CA THR A 258 2.81 -10.35 10.83
C THR A 258 3.08 -8.86 10.54
N GLY A 259 3.32 -8.09 11.59
CA GLY A 259 3.72 -6.70 11.53
C GLY A 259 2.75 -5.78 10.82
N TYR A 260 3.27 -4.65 10.35
CA TYR A 260 2.41 -3.64 9.73
C TYR A 260 1.72 -4.19 8.48
N GLN A 261 0.39 -4.25 8.55
CA GLN A 261 -0.47 -4.55 7.41
C GLN A 261 -1.07 -3.26 6.88
N ASN A 262 -1.10 -3.11 5.56
CA ASN A 262 -1.86 -2.02 4.96
C ASN A 262 -3.32 -2.11 5.38
N LEU A 263 -3.97 -0.96 5.57
CA LEU A 263 -5.40 -0.94 5.87
C LEU A 263 -6.19 -1.61 4.75
N LEU A 264 -7.15 -2.47 5.13
CA LEU A 264 -8.05 -3.10 4.18
C LEU A 264 -8.78 -2.01 3.38
N GLY A 265 -8.86 -2.19 2.07
CA GLY A 265 -9.82 -1.46 1.25
C GLY A 265 -11.22 -1.93 1.63
N CYS A 266 -12.17 -1.02 1.77
CA CYS A 266 -13.55 -1.37 2.00
C CYS A 266 -14.46 -0.56 1.07
N ASP A 267 -15.22 -1.28 0.26
CA ASP A 267 -16.14 -0.69 -0.71
C ASP A 267 -17.57 -1.15 -0.42
N VAL A 268 -18.45 -0.18 -0.22
CA VAL A 268 -19.88 -0.34 0.00
C VAL A 268 -20.71 0.46 -1.00
N ALA A 269 -20.11 0.91 -2.11
CA ALA A 269 -20.82 1.56 -3.21
C ALA A 269 -21.58 0.54 -4.06
N ASP A 270 -22.61 1.02 -4.77
CA ASP A 270 -23.34 0.20 -5.74
C ASP A 270 -22.51 0.06 -7.02
N HIS A 271 -22.16 -1.18 -7.35
CA HIS A 271 -21.42 -1.56 -8.55
C HIS A 271 -22.20 -2.51 -9.45
N SER A 272 -23.51 -2.69 -9.19
CA SER A 272 -24.38 -3.63 -9.89
C SER A 272 -24.38 -3.40 -11.41
N THR A 273 -24.31 -2.13 -11.83
CA THR A 273 -24.32 -1.73 -13.25
C THR A 273 -22.93 -1.41 -13.83
N SER A 274 -21.88 -1.28 -13.00
CA SER A 274 -20.53 -0.88 -13.43
C SER A 274 -19.84 -1.94 -14.30
N VAL A 275 -19.55 -1.62 -15.57
CA VAL A 275 -18.90 -2.58 -16.49
C VAL A 275 -17.47 -2.89 -16.03
N GLY A 276 -17.09 -4.17 -16.04
CA GLY A 276 -15.72 -4.61 -15.66
C GLY A 276 -15.46 -4.76 -14.16
N TYR A 277 -16.46 -4.53 -13.30
CA TYR A 277 -16.31 -4.70 -11.85
C TYR A 277 -16.57 -6.14 -11.39
N HIS A 278 -15.67 -6.67 -10.55
CA HIS A 278 -15.88 -7.87 -9.74
C HIS A 278 -15.37 -7.62 -8.31
N PRO A 279 -16.18 -7.88 -7.26
CA PRO A 279 -17.54 -8.43 -7.31
C PRO A 279 -18.61 -7.39 -7.63
N LYS A 280 -19.72 -7.85 -8.22
CA LYS A 280 -20.94 -7.04 -8.45
C LYS A 280 -21.74 -6.89 -7.15
N SER A 281 -21.57 -5.77 -6.46
CA SER A 281 -22.26 -5.41 -5.22
C SER A 281 -23.44 -4.48 -5.47
N SER A 282 -24.56 -4.64 -4.74
CA SER A 282 -25.64 -3.63 -4.68
C SER A 282 -25.33 -2.45 -3.76
N GLY A 283 -24.19 -2.48 -3.07
CA GLY A 283 -23.77 -1.46 -2.12
C GLY A 283 -24.65 -1.38 -0.87
N VAL A 284 -24.42 -0.32 -0.10
CA VAL A 284 -25.22 0.12 1.03
C VAL A 284 -25.77 1.51 0.71
N ALA A 285 -27.09 1.67 0.77
CA ALA A 285 -27.73 2.96 0.49
C ALA A 285 -27.26 4.03 1.49
N SER A 286 -26.59 5.07 0.99
CA SER A 286 -25.98 6.14 1.80
C SER A 286 -25.03 5.64 2.89
N GLY A 287 -24.43 4.46 2.69
CA GLY A 287 -23.47 3.89 3.62
C GLY A 287 -22.05 4.38 3.37
N THR A 288 -21.24 4.34 4.43
CA THR A 288 -19.78 4.55 4.33
C THR A 288 -19.07 3.35 4.92
N CYS A 289 -17.84 3.11 4.50
CA CYS A 289 -16.98 2.13 5.14
C CYS A 289 -15.60 2.72 5.34
N THR A 290 -15.14 2.74 6.59
CA THR A 290 -13.82 3.26 6.95
C THR A 290 -13.09 2.21 7.76
N VAL A 291 -11.82 1.97 7.41
CA VAL A 291 -10.95 1.02 8.10
C VAL A 291 -9.90 1.78 8.89
N TYR A 292 -9.69 1.38 10.13
CA TYR A 292 -8.77 2.02 11.06
C TYR A 292 -7.75 1.01 11.58
N GLU A 293 -6.54 1.46 11.88
CA GLU A 293 -5.63 0.72 12.75
C GLU A 293 -6.15 0.84 14.20
N VAL A 294 -6.11 -0.25 14.96
CA VAL A 294 -6.66 -0.30 16.33
C VAL A 294 -5.53 -0.33 17.37
N PHE A 295 -5.65 0.49 18.41
CA PHE A 295 -4.80 0.38 19.59
C PHE A 295 -5.41 -0.65 20.58
N PRO A 296 -4.71 -1.76 20.90
CA PRO A 296 -5.24 -2.80 21.77
C PRO A 296 -5.35 -2.34 23.23
N GLN A 297 -6.46 -2.68 23.89
CA GLN A 297 -6.80 -2.19 25.22
C GLN A 297 -6.01 -2.85 26.37
N PHE A 298 -5.30 -3.95 26.11
CA PHE A 298 -4.52 -4.68 27.12
C PHE A 298 -3.14 -4.06 27.42
N MET A 299 -2.73 -3.02 26.68
CA MET A 299 -1.52 -2.25 26.97
C MET A 299 -1.81 -1.22 28.08
N SER A 300 -1.91 -1.72 29.32
CA SER A 300 -1.86 -1.02 30.61
C SER A 300 -2.20 0.48 30.61
N VAL A 301 -3.48 0.82 30.86
CA VAL A 301 -3.83 1.93 31.77
C VAL A 301 -5.00 1.47 32.65
N VAL A 302 -5.03 1.98 33.88
CA VAL A 302 -5.62 1.39 35.07
C VAL A 302 -7.13 1.62 35.18
N ASP A 303 -7.77 0.64 35.81
CA ASP A 303 -9.04 0.63 36.55
C ASP A 303 -10.35 0.30 35.82
N ALA A 304 -10.94 -0.80 36.30
CA ALA A 304 -12.17 -1.41 35.86
C ALA A 304 -13.39 -0.63 36.40
N ASN A 305 -14.46 -0.54 35.59
CA ASN A 305 -15.81 -0.90 36.03
C ASN A 305 -16.84 -0.90 34.86
N SER A 306 -17.47 -2.07 34.70
CA SER A 306 -18.83 -2.36 34.19
C SER A 306 -19.29 -1.83 32.82
N ASP A 307 -18.57 -2.17 31.74
CA ASP A 307 -19.20 -2.68 30.50
C ASP A 307 -18.14 -3.44 29.66
N SER A 308 -17.45 -4.41 30.27
CA SER A 308 -16.35 -5.24 29.72
C SER A 308 -15.16 -4.54 29.05
N ILE A 309 -15.24 -3.23 28.81
CA ILE A 309 -14.18 -2.34 28.35
C ILE A 309 -14.10 -1.26 29.43
N PRO A 310 -13.01 -1.20 30.22
CA PRO A 310 -12.76 -0.06 31.09
C PRO A 310 -12.81 1.21 30.24
N ASP A 311 -13.50 2.24 30.72
CA ASP A 311 -13.46 3.56 30.12
C ASP A 311 -12.07 4.14 30.39
N ASN A 312 -11.07 3.59 29.71
CA ASN A 312 -9.69 3.95 29.92
C ASN A 312 -9.54 5.35 29.34
N GLN A 313 -9.33 6.30 30.24
CA GLN A 313 -9.33 7.74 30.00
C GLN A 313 -8.11 8.20 29.16
N ILE A 314 -7.65 7.41 28.19
CA ILE A 314 -6.61 7.87 27.29
C ILE A 314 -7.24 8.99 26.44
N ALA A 315 -6.75 10.21 26.66
CA ALA A 315 -7.23 11.39 25.97
C ALA A 315 -6.90 11.27 24.48
N ALA A 316 -7.84 11.66 23.61
CA ALA A 316 -7.56 11.74 22.18
C ALA A 316 -6.33 12.61 21.94
N GLY A 317 -5.45 12.18 21.04
CA GLY A 317 -4.18 12.86 20.77
C GLY A 317 -3.02 12.49 21.72
N THR A 318 -3.23 11.59 22.68
CA THR A 318 -2.14 11.05 23.51
C THR A 318 -1.17 10.26 22.64
N ILE A 319 0.13 10.52 22.78
CA ILE A 319 1.18 9.77 22.10
C ILE A 319 1.43 8.48 22.87
N VAL A 320 1.20 7.35 22.21
CA VAL A 320 1.44 6.01 22.75
C VAL A 320 2.33 5.21 21.80
N GLN A 321 2.97 4.16 22.33
CA GLN A 321 3.79 3.24 21.56
C GLN A 321 3.01 1.98 21.23
N ARG A 322 3.12 1.51 19.99
CA ARG A 322 2.53 0.26 19.56
C ARG A 322 3.54 -0.52 18.70
N PRO A 323 4.47 -1.26 19.35
CA PRO A 323 5.43 -2.10 18.65
C PRO A 323 4.69 -3.32 18.08
N LEU A 324 4.57 -3.37 16.76
CA LEU A 324 4.01 -4.54 16.10
C LEU A 324 5.04 -5.66 16.07
N THR A 325 4.56 -6.89 15.84
CA THR A 325 5.40 -7.99 15.36
C THR A 325 6.23 -7.54 14.14
N GLU A 326 7.42 -8.07 13.91
CA GLU A 326 8.19 -7.63 12.74
C GLU A 326 7.58 -8.17 11.46
N LEU A 327 7.84 -7.43 10.37
CA LEU A 327 7.65 -7.91 9.00
C LEU A 327 9.03 -8.00 8.33
N ALA A 328 9.93 -8.75 8.97
CA ALA A 328 11.33 -8.85 8.57
C ALA A 328 11.53 -9.92 7.51
N GLU A 329 12.41 -9.66 6.53
CA GLU A 329 12.83 -10.66 5.56
C GLU A 329 13.44 -11.86 6.27
N CYS A 330 12.91 -13.06 5.98
CA CYS A 330 13.29 -14.30 6.65
C CYS A 330 13.33 -14.17 8.19
N SER A 331 12.44 -13.33 8.75
CA SER A 331 12.31 -13.04 10.18
C SER A 331 13.61 -12.59 10.86
N GLY A 332 14.60 -12.11 10.09
CA GLY A 332 15.95 -11.86 10.62
C GLY A 332 16.73 -13.13 11.03
N ARG A 333 16.16 -14.32 10.78
CA ARG A 333 16.68 -15.64 11.20
C ARG A 333 17.03 -16.55 10.02
N GLY A 334 17.20 -15.97 8.84
CA GLY A 334 17.67 -16.67 7.66
C GLY A 334 18.24 -15.72 6.62
N SER A 335 18.77 -16.29 5.55
CA SER A 335 19.22 -15.56 4.36
C SER A 335 18.24 -15.77 3.21
N CYS A 336 17.91 -14.70 2.48
CA CYS A 336 17.07 -14.77 1.29
C CYS A 336 17.87 -15.22 0.05
N ASP A 337 17.37 -16.22 -0.66
CA ASP A 337 17.78 -16.48 -2.04
C ASP A 337 16.89 -15.67 -2.99
N TYR A 338 17.39 -14.51 -3.42
CA TYR A 338 16.67 -13.60 -4.32
C TYR A 338 16.42 -14.14 -5.73
N SER A 339 17.00 -15.29 -6.12
CA SER A 339 16.68 -15.92 -7.40
C SER A 339 15.40 -16.75 -7.34
N THR A 340 15.09 -17.31 -6.16
CA THR A 340 13.92 -18.17 -5.92
C THR A 340 12.86 -17.52 -5.02
N GLY A 341 13.23 -16.52 -4.22
CA GLY A 341 12.37 -15.93 -3.19
C GLY A 341 12.23 -16.80 -1.94
N THR A 342 13.17 -17.74 -1.73
CA THR A 342 13.10 -18.69 -0.61
C THR A 342 14.07 -18.32 0.51
N CYS A 343 13.62 -18.53 1.75
CA CYS A 343 14.44 -18.29 2.94
C CYS A 343 15.22 -19.54 3.32
N VAL A 344 16.53 -19.39 3.52
CA VAL A 344 17.42 -20.40 4.10
C VAL A 344 17.62 -20.07 5.58
N CYS A 345 17.02 -20.85 6.46
CA CYS A 345 17.03 -20.57 7.90
C CYS A 345 18.36 -20.90 8.57
N TYR A 346 18.74 -20.07 9.54
CA TYR A 346 19.84 -20.36 10.45
C TYR A 346 19.49 -21.52 11.40
N ALA A 347 20.51 -22.13 11.99
CA ALA A 347 20.33 -23.27 12.89
C ALA A 347 19.36 -22.95 14.04
N GLY A 348 18.44 -23.87 14.33
CA GLY A 348 17.41 -23.71 15.36
C GLY A 348 16.18 -22.91 14.92
N HIS A 349 16.10 -22.47 13.65
CA HIS A 349 14.95 -21.77 13.09
C HIS A 349 14.37 -22.50 11.88
N MET A 350 13.04 -22.45 11.74
CA MET A 350 12.29 -23.11 10.67
C MET A 350 11.02 -22.34 10.27
N GLY A 351 10.34 -22.83 9.24
CA GLY A 351 9.15 -22.20 8.66
C GLY A 351 9.46 -21.44 7.38
N LEU A 352 8.40 -20.99 6.68
CA LEU A 352 8.52 -20.31 5.38
C LEU A 352 9.43 -19.07 5.45
N ALA A 353 9.35 -18.33 6.54
CA ALA A 353 10.13 -17.12 6.79
C ALA A 353 11.12 -17.30 7.96
N CYS A 354 11.43 -18.53 8.39
CA CYS A 354 12.29 -18.78 9.57
C CYS A 354 11.75 -18.22 10.91
N GLN A 355 10.43 -18.01 10.97
CA GLN A 355 9.73 -17.37 12.08
C GLN A 355 9.46 -18.31 13.27
N LYS A 356 9.80 -19.60 13.17
CA LYS A 356 9.59 -20.57 14.24
C LYS A 356 10.93 -21.01 14.79
N GLN A 357 11.05 -21.11 16.12
CA GLN A 357 12.23 -21.64 16.79
C GLN A 357 12.02 -23.12 17.16
N GLU A 358 13.04 -23.95 16.98
CA GLU A 358 13.04 -25.32 17.47
C GLU A 358 13.23 -25.34 19.00
N ALA A 359 12.52 -26.23 19.69
CA ALA A 359 12.50 -26.29 21.16
C ALA A 359 13.81 -26.82 21.78
N LEU A 360 14.75 -27.31 20.96
CA LEU A 360 16.01 -27.92 21.38
C LEU A 360 17.17 -27.27 20.63
N VAL A 361 17.68 -26.16 21.18
CA VAL A 361 19.02 -25.64 20.84
C VAL A 361 19.86 -25.65 22.10
#